data_AF-A0A941YE12-F1
#
_entry.id   AF-A0A941YE12-F1
#
_cell.length_a   1.000
_cell.length_b   1.000
_cell.length_c   1.000
_cell.angle_alpha   90.00
_cell.angle_beta   90.00
_cell.angle_gamma   90.00
#
_symmetry.space_group_name_H-M   'P 1'
#
loop_
_entity.id
_entity.type
_entity.pdbx_description
1 polymer ?
#
loop_
_entity_poly.entity_id
_entity_poly.type
_entity_poly.pdbx_seq_one_letter_code
_entity_poly.pdbx_strand_id
1 'polypeptide(L)'
;MKVLIVHAHPEATSFNSALTRHAVEVLSAAGHEVQVSDLYAMGWNPVSGRENFRTVVNGDRLDLQDEEIFASRNDGFAEDIRQEWDKLEWCDVLIFQFPLWWFSLPAILKGWVDRVFACGHAYGGGKWYSRGVFRGKRAMLSLTTGGHEPMFSENGLNGSIEQILYPIHHGILYFVGFDVLPPFVAWGPSRVGDEAREAYFREYGERLTSLDQTEPIAYLPLEAYDERFVRKS
;
A
#
# COMPACT_ATOMS: atom_id res chain seq x y z
N MET A 1 -2.16 -18.23 2.75
CA MET A 1 -1.72 -17.14 1.86
C MET A 1 -0.40 -16.59 2.38
N LYS A 2 0.32 -15.89 1.53
CA LYS A 2 1.51 -15.10 1.86
C LYS A 2 1.12 -13.64 1.97
N VAL A 3 1.33 -13.03 3.12
CA VAL A 3 0.93 -11.65 3.40
C VAL A 3 2.16 -10.79 3.65
N LEU A 4 2.30 -9.72 2.87
CA LEU A 4 3.27 -8.67 3.12
C LEU A 4 2.59 -7.51 3.83
N ILE A 5 3.09 -7.14 5.02
CA ILE A 5 2.65 -5.94 5.73
C ILE A 5 3.76 -4.88 5.64
N VAL A 6 3.47 -3.75 5.01
CA VAL A 6 4.36 -2.58 5.04
C VAL A 6 3.88 -1.65 6.16
N HIS A 7 4.68 -1.57 7.22
CA HIS A 7 4.38 -0.82 8.44
C HIS A 7 5.09 0.54 8.44
N ALA A 8 4.35 1.61 8.71
CA ALA A 8 4.87 2.97 8.75
C ALA A 8 4.49 3.71 10.04
N HIS A 9 5.20 3.43 11.13
CA HIS A 9 5.12 4.25 12.35
C HIS A 9 6.47 4.27 13.10
N PRO A 10 6.93 5.42 13.61
CA PRO A 10 8.24 5.51 14.29
C PRO A 10 8.27 4.93 15.70
N GLU A 11 7.12 4.92 16.38
CA GLU A 11 7.00 4.48 17.78
C GLU A 11 6.51 3.03 17.87
N ALA A 12 7.37 2.13 18.37
CA ALA A 12 7.10 0.71 18.51
C ALA A 12 5.94 0.38 19.47
N THR A 13 5.67 1.26 20.44
CA THR A 13 4.55 1.12 21.39
C THR A 13 3.25 1.76 20.89
N SER A 14 3.24 2.31 19.67
CA SER A 14 2.06 2.95 19.10
C SER A 14 0.91 1.97 18.84
N PHE A 15 -0.29 2.53 18.68
CA PHE A 15 -1.46 1.76 18.26
C PHE A 15 -1.28 1.12 16.87
N ASN A 16 -0.57 1.79 15.93
CA ASN A 16 -0.27 1.21 14.62
C ASN A 16 0.67 0.01 14.72
N SER A 17 1.69 0.10 15.55
CA SER A 17 2.64 -1.00 15.77
C SER A 17 1.97 -2.15 16.54
N ALA A 18 1.03 -1.86 17.44
CA ALA A 18 0.19 -2.86 18.08
C ALA A 18 -0.75 -3.57 17.07
N LEU A 19 -1.42 -2.83 16.18
CA LEU A 19 -2.22 -3.42 15.09
C LEU A 19 -1.37 -4.31 14.17
N THR A 20 -0.13 -3.91 13.87
CA THR A 20 0.79 -4.71 13.05
C THR A 20 1.13 -6.04 13.72
N ARG A 21 1.50 -6.01 15.01
CA ARG A 21 1.77 -7.24 15.78
C ARG A 21 0.54 -8.13 15.85
N HIS A 22 -0.62 -7.55 16.12
CA HIS A 22 -1.88 -8.29 16.14
C HIS A 22 -2.19 -8.93 14.77
N ALA A 23 -1.92 -8.23 13.67
CA ALA A 23 -2.11 -8.79 12.34
C ALA A 23 -1.20 -9.99 12.09
N VAL A 24 0.09 -9.89 12.45
CA VAL A 24 1.03 -11.01 12.36
C VAL A 24 0.53 -12.21 13.16
N GLU A 25 0.08 -11.99 14.40
CA GLU A 25 -0.46 -13.04 15.28
C GLU A 25 -1.69 -13.72 14.68
N VAL A 26 -2.70 -12.94 14.27
CA VAL A 26 -3.97 -13.45 13.72
C VAL A 26 -3.74 -14.21 12.41
N LEU A 27 -2.99 -13.63 11.47
CA LEU A 27 -2.72 -14.25 10.18
C LEU A 27 -1.90 -15.53 10.34
N SER A 28 -0.89 -15.53 11.21
CA SER A 28 -0.07 -16.73 11.48
C SER A 28 -0.91 -17.83 12.14
N ALA A 29 -1.78 -17.48 13.10
CA ALA A 29 -2.70 -18.42 13.73
C ALA A 29 -3.71 -19.02 12.73
N ALA A 30 -4.09 -18.26 11.70
CA ALA A 30 -4.90 -18.73 10.58
C ALA A 30 -4.12 -19.56 9.54
N GLY A 31 -2.84 -19.85 9.79
CA GLY A 31 -1.99 -20.66 8.90
C GLY A 31 -1.47 -19.90 7.67
N HIS A 32 -1.41 -18.57 7.72
CA HIS A 32 -0.79 -17.75 6.68
C HIS A 32 0.69 -17.49 6.99
N GLU A 33 1.48 -17.32 5.95
CA GLU A 33 2.86 -16.85 6.08
C GLU A 33 2.86 -15.31 6.04
N VAL A 34 3.60 -14.67 6.93
CA VAL A 34 3.61 -13.21 7.06
C VAL A 34 5.04 -12.68 7.00
N GLN A 35 5.27 -11.68 6.16
CA GLN A 35 6.48 -10.87 6.17
C GLN A 35 6.13 -9.41 6.47
N VAL A 36 7.01 -8.71 7.17
CA VAL A 36 6.82 -7.31 7.56
C VAL A 36 7.99 -6.47 7.05
N SER A 37 7.66 -5.38 6.36
CA SER A 37 8.59 -4.28 6.07
C SER A 37 8.26 -3.13 7.01
N ASP A 38 8.92 -3.10 8.17
CA ASP A 38 8.85 -1.97 9.09
C ASP A 38 9.80 -0.87 8.62
N LEU A 39 9.25 0.12 7.94
CA LEU A 39 10.03 1.13 7.24
C LEU A 39 10.91 1.96 8.19
N TYR A 40 10.44 2.20 9.42
CA TYR A 40 11.21 2.95 10.40
C TYR A 40 12.31 2.09 11.02
N ALA A 41 12.02 0.83 11.38
CA ALA A 41 13.02 -0.09 11.90
C ALA A 41 14.11 -0.44 10.87
N MET A 42 13.73 -0.49 9.58
CA MET A 42 14.66 -0.68 8.46
C MET A 42 15.54 0.55 8.20
N GLY A 43 15.21 1.72 8.75
CA GLY A 43 15.85 2.97 8.37
C GLY A 43 15.65 3.31 6.90
N TRP A 44 14.47 3.00 6.34
CA TRP A 44 14.18 3.14 4.92
C TRP A 44 14.43 4.57 4.43
N ASN A 45 15.23 4.73 3.37
CA ASN A 45 15.38 6.00 2.68
C ASN A 45 14.17 6.24 1.77
N PRO A 46 13.34 7.27 2.02
CA PRO A 46 12.16 7.53 1.19
C PRO A 46 12.43 8.43 -0.02
N VAL A 47 13.65 8.94 -0.17
CA VAL A 47 14.00 9.85 -1.26
C VAL A 47 14.33 9.03 -2.51
N SER A 48 13.63 9.32 -3.61
CA SER A 48 13.92 8.71 -4.91
C SER A 48 15.01 9.51 -5.63
N GLY A 49 16.03 8.83 -6.13
CA GLY A 49 17.21 9.46 -6.71
C GLY A 49 18.17 8.45 -7.35
N ARG A 50 19.40 8.90 -7.64
CA ARG A 50 20.44 8.06 -8.28
C ARG A 50 20.78 6.82 -7.45
N GLU A 51 20.63 6.90 -6.14
CA GLU A 51 20.84 5.81 -5.20
C GLU A 51 19.92 4.61 -5.41
N ASN A 52 18.84 4.76 -6.18
CA ASN A 52 17.97 3.65 -6.56
C ASN A 52 18.66 2.65 -7.50
N PHE A 53 19.76 3.05 -8.17
CA PHE A 53 20.33 2.31 -9.28
C PHE A 53 21.82 2.00 -9.07
N ARG A 54 22.18 0.76 -9.35
CA ARG A 54 23.55 0.23 -9.48
C ARG A 54 24.08 0.36 -10.92
N THR A 55 23.18 0.48 -11.88
CA THR A 55 23.48 0.69 -13.29
C THR A 55 22.93 2.04 -13.74
N VAL A 56 23.57 2.69 -14.70
CA VAL A 56 23.13 4.01 -15.19
C VAL A 56 23.06 4.04 -16.71
N VAL A 57 22.01 4.67 -17.24
CA VAL A 57 21.90 5.09 -18.64
C VAL A 57 22.74 6.35 -18.85
N ASN A 58 22.58 7.34 -17.96
CA ASN A 58 23.23 8.64 -18.09
C ASN A 58 23.80 9.14 -16.75
N GLY A 59 25.13 9.14 -16.67
CA GLY A 59 25.87 9.64 -15.49
C GLY A 59 25.74 11.15 -15.26
N ASP A 60 25.48 11.94 -16.30
CA ASP A 60 25.47 13.40 -16.23
C ASP A 60 24.09 13.96 -15.88
N ARG A 61 23.01 13.31 -16.36
CA ARG A 61 21.62 13.74 -16.09
C ARG A 61 20.76 12.56 -15.63
N LEU A 62 20.09 12.72 -14.50
CA LEU A 62 19.12 11.75 -14.00
C LEU A 62 17.77 12.00 -14.69
N ASP A 63 17.33 11.04 -15.49
CA ASP A 63 15.93 10.87 -15.87
C ASP A 63 15.41 9.60 -15.18
N LEU A 64 14.54 9.75 -14.19
CA LEU A 64 14.11 8.63 -13.35
C LEU A 64 13.45 7.51 -14.17
N GLN A 65 12.62 7.86 -15.15
CA GLN A 65 11.88 6.86 -15.91
C GLN A 65 12.81 6.04 -16.81
N ASP A 66 13.75 6.70 -17.49
CA ASP A 66 14.72 5.99 -18.33
C ASP A 66 15.63 5.08 -17.48
N GLU A 67 16.09 5.56 -16.32
CA GLU A 67 16.91 4.77 -15.41
C GLU A 67 16.15 3.57 -14.81
N GLU A 68 14.89 3.75 -14.42
CA GLU A 68 14.02 2.66 -13.93
C GLU A 68 13.81 1.57 -14.99
N ILE A 69 13.51 1.96 -16.24
CA ILE A 69 13.33 1.01 -17.34
C ILE A 69 14.64 0.27 -17.63
N PHE A 70 15.77 0.97 -17.62
CA PHE A 70 17.07 0.36 -17.86
C PHE A 70 17.47 -0.60 -16.75
N ALA A 71 17.36 -0.17 -15.49
CA ALA A 71 17.62 -1.01 -14.33
C ALA A 71 16.72 -2.25 -14.31
N SER A 72 15.45 -2.12 -14.74
CA SER A 72 14.51 -3.25 -14.81
C SER A 72 14.96 -4.33 -15.79
N ARG A 73 15.68 -3.95 -16.86
CA ARG A 73 16.18 -4.89 -17.89
C ARG A 73 17.55 -5.47 -17.56
N ASN A 74 18.28 -4.88 -16.62
CA ASN A 74 19.69 -5.19 -16.36
C ASN A 74 19.98 -5.57 -14.90
N ASP A 75 18.94 -5.91 -14.12
CA ASP A 75 19.05 -6.18 -12.67
C ASP A 75 19.75 -5.04 -11.90
N GLY A 76 19.43 -3.81 -12.29
CA GLY A 76 20.19 -2.62 -11.95
C GLY A 76 19.72 -1.86 -10.72
N PHE A 77 18.72 -2.35 -9.98
CA PHE A 77 18.23 -1.66 -8.77
C PHE A 77 19.10 -1.93 -7.54
N ALA A 78 19.10 -0.95 -6.63
CA ALA A 78 19.72 -1.05 -5.31
C ALA A 78 19.12 -2.22 -4.50
N GLU A 79 19.91 -2.71 -3.53
CA GLU A 79 19.57 -3.94 -2.79
C GLU A 79 18.30 -3.80 -1.96
N ASP A 80 18.13 -2.64 -1.33
CA ASP A 80 16.98 -2.36 -0.49
C ASP A 80 15.68 -2.39 -1.32
N ILE A 81 15.70 -1.85 -2.54
CA ILE A 81 14.57 -1.94 -3.47
C ILE A 81 14.34 -3.39 -3.94
N ARG A 82 15.41 -4.12 -4.26
CA ARG A 82 15.35 -5.53 -4.66
C ARG A 82 14.64 -6.38 -3.61
N GLN A 83 15.01 -6.20 -2.35
CA GLN A 83 14.44 -6.96 -1.23
C GLN A 83 12.94 -6.70 -1.08
N GLU A 84 12.48 -5.48 -1.35
CA GLU A 84 11.04 -5.18 -1.32
C GLU A 84 10.30 -5.78 -2.51
N TRP A 85 10.95 -5.92 -3.67
CA TRP A 85 10.39 -6.65 -4.81
C TRP A 85 10.27 -8.14 -4.55
N ASP A 86 11.28 -8.78 -3.98
CA ASP A 86 11.22 -10.20 -3.63
C ASP A 86 10.00 -10.48 -2.73
N LYS A 87 9.69 -9.57 -1.80
CA LYS A 87 8.51 -9.66 -0.94
C LYS A 87 7.19 -9.46 -1.70
N LEU A 88 7.14 -8.50 -2.64
CA LEU A 88 5.95 -8.26 -3.48
C LEU A 88 5.67 -9.41 -4.44
N GLU A 89 6.71 -9.99 -5.03
CA GLU A 89 6.61 -11.18 -5.88
C GLU A 89 6.15 -12.39 -5.06
N TRP A 90 6.67 -12.54 -3.84
CA TRP A 90 6.31 -13.60 -2.90
C TRP A 90 4.85 -13.50 -2.40
N CYS A 91 4.33 -12.30 -2.09
CA CYS A 91 3.04 -12.17 -1.39
C CYS A 91 1.80 -12.35 -2.28
N ASP A 92 0.73 -12.91 -1.73
CA ASP A 92 -0.62 -12.92 -2.31
C ASP A 92 -1.42 -11.65 -1.93
N VAL A 93 -1.14 -11.12 -0.73
CA VAL A 93 -1.83 -9.95 -0.17
C VAL A 93 -0.82 -8.92 0.34
N LEU A 94 -1.00 -7.66 -0.06
CA LEU A 94 -0.28 -6.50 0.45
C LEU A 94 -1.15 -5.74 1.46
N ILE A 95 -0.63 -5.44 2.65
CA ILE A 95 -1.30 -4.59 3.64
C ILE A 95 -0.41 -3.39 3.93
N PHE A 96 -0.95 -2.18 3.81
CA PHE A 96 -0.31 -0.98 4.34
C PHE A 96 -0.88 -0.68 5.72
N GLN A 97 -0.03 -0.64 6.75
CA GLN A 97 -0.40 -0.23 8.10
C GLN A 97 0.20 1.14 8.44
N PHE A 98 -0.63 2.17 8.58
CA PHE A 98 -0.14 3.55 8.76
C PHE A 98 -1.13 4.49 9.46
N PRO A 99 -0.65 5.55 10.13
CA PRO A 99 -1.51 6.66 10.51
C PRO A 99 -1.81 7.56 9.31
N LEU A 100 -3.06 7.99 9.15
CA LEU A 100 -3.44 8.97 8.12
C LEU A 100 -2.83 10.33 8.47
N TRP A 101 -1.77 10.71 7.77
CA TRP A 101 -1.07 11.98 7.96
C TRP A 101 -1.35 12.89 6.77
N TRP A 102 -1.85 14.10 7.06
CA TRP A 102 -2.24 15.07 6.03
C TRP A 102 -3.14 14.46 4.93
N PHE A 103 -4.13 13.66 5.35
CA PHE A 103 -5.07 12.99 4.45
C PHE A 103 -4.40 12.05 3.43
N SER A 104 -3.21 11.52 3.75
CA SER A 104 -2.46 10.62 2.89
C SER A 104 -1.55 9.67 3.68
N LEU A 105 -0.68 8.98 2.95
CA LEU A 105 0.37 8.12 3.48
C LEU A 105 1.41 8.98 4.25
N PRO A 106 2.04 8.45 5.31
CA PRO A 106 3.28 9.00 5.84
C PRO A 106 4.32 9.13 4.73
N ALA A 107 5.15 10.17 4.78
CA ALA A 107 6.15 10.42 3.75
C ALA A 107 7.09 9.23 3.52
N ILE A 108 7.43 8.47 4.58
CA ILE A 108 8.29 7.29 4.47
C ILE A 108 7.63 6.18 3.62
N LEU A 109 6.32 5.99 3.77
CA LEU A 109 5.54 5.01 3.02
C LEU A 109 5.28 5.48 1.59
N LYS A 110 5.03 6.79 1.39
CA LYS A 110 4.96 7.36 0.04
C LYS A 110 6.30 7.21 -0.70
N GLY A 111 7.42 7.41 -0.02
CA GLY A 111 8.75 7.19 -0.58
C GLY A 111 9.05 5.72 -0.87
N TRP A 112 8.54 4.80 -0.05
CA TRP A 112 8.55 3.36 -0.39
C TRP A 112 7.81 3.11 -1.70
N VAL A 113 6.59 3.65 -1.85
CA VAL A 113 5.84 3.57 -3.13
C VAL A 113 6.67 4.15 -4.28
N ASP A 114 7.25 5.33 -4.12
CA ASP A 114 7.98 6.03 -5.18
C ASP A 114 9.24 5.31 -5.65
N ARG A 115 9.92 4.59 -4.75
CA ARG A 115 11.14 3.85 -5.09
C ARG A 115 10.85 2.41 -5.54
N VAL A 116 9.83 1.77 -4.98
CA VAL A 116 9.52 0.35 -5.20
C VAL A 116 8.56 0.16 -6.39
N PHE A 117 7.61 1.07 -6.63
CA PHE A 117 6.70 0.96 -7.78
C PHE A 117 7.31 1.59 -9.04
N ALA A 118 8.49 1.11 -9.44
CA ALA A 118 9.27 1.63 -10.55
C ALA A 118 8.71 1.26 -11.94
N CYS A 119 8.88 2.15 -12.92
CA CYS A 119 8.52 1.92 -14.31
C CYS A 119 9.38 0.80 -14.92
N GLY A 120 8.76 -0.04 -15.74
CA GLY A 120 9.40 -1.23 -16.33
C GLY A 120 9.37 -2.46 -15.43
N HIS A 121 9.09 -2.30 -14.12
CA HIS A 121 8.95 -3.40 -13.18
C HIS A 121 7.51 -3.50 -12.62
N ALA A 122 7.03 -2.49 -11.89
CA ALA A 122 5.69 -2.49 -11.27
C ALA A 122 4.57 -2.00 -12.22
N TYR A 123 4.93 -1.19 -13.21
CA TYR A 123 4.01 -0.71 -14.25
C TYR A 123 4.76 -0.37 -15.54
N GLY A 124 4.03 -0.06 -16.61
CA GLY A 124 4.59 0.41 -17.88
C GLY A 124 4.42 -0.60 -19.02
N GLY A 125 4.70 -0.18 -20.26
CA GLY A 125 4.50 -1.04 -21.44
C GLY A 125 3.06 -1.53 -21.62
N GLY A 126 2.08 -0.72 -21.21
CA GLY A 126 0.65 -1.07 -21.22
C GLY A 126 0.18 -1.93 -20.04
N LYS A 127 1.07 -2.27 -19.10
CA LYS A 127 0.73 -2.94 -17.84
C LYS A 127 0.37 -1.92 -16.76
N TRP A 128 -0.92 -1.61 -16.68
CA TRP A 128 -1.50 -0.71 -15.69
C TRP A 128 -2.98 -1.06 -15.47
N TYR A 129 -3.55 -0.62 -14.34
CA TYR A 129 -4.94 -0.87 -13.95
C TYR A 129 -5.29 -2.37 -14.03
N SER A 130 -6.43 -2.73 -14.62
CA SER A 130 -6.84 -4.13 -14.88
C SER A 130 -5.84 -5.02 -15.64
N ARG A 131 -4.78 -4.44 -16.24
CA ARG A 131 -3.68 -5.16 -16.91
C ARG A 131 -2.34 -5.00 -16.18
N GLY A 132 -2.37 -4.48 -14.96
CA GLY A 132 -1.21 -4.21 -14.13
C GLY A 132 -0.44 -5.47 -13.74
N VAL A 133 0.79 -5.27 -13.27
CA VAL A 133 1.75 -6.33 -12.98
C VAL A 133 1.28 -7.22 -11.82
N PHE A 134 0.61 -6.64 -10.82
CA PHE A 134 0.17 -7.35 -9.62
C PHE A 134 -1.25 -7.92 -9.73
N ARG A 135 -1.79 -8.09 -10.96
CA ARG A 135 -3.09 -8.71 -11.17
C ARG A 135 -3.16 -10.09 -10.52
N GLY A 136 -4.27 -10.35 -9.80
CA GLY A 136 -4.51 -11.59 -9.06
C GLY A 136 -3.94 -11.58 -7.64
N LYS A 137 -3.20 -10.53 -7.25
CA LYS A 137 -2.85 -10.24 -5.86
C LYS A 137 -3.83 -9.23 -5.29
N ARG A 138 -4.01 -9.22 -3.97
CA ARG A 138 -4.92 -8.32 -3.26
C ARG A 138 -4.15 -7.25 -2.49
N ALA A 139 -4.75 -6.08 -2.27
CA ALA A 139 -4.16 -5.06 -1.41
C ALA A 139 -5.20 -4.41 -0.49
N MET A 140 -4.84 -4.13 0.77
CA MET A 140 -5.72 -3.48 1.74
C MET A 140 -4.98 -2.35 2.46
N LEU A 141 -5.67 -1.22 2.67
CA LEU A 141 -5.21 -0.18 3.58
C LEU A 141 -5.76 -0.46 4.99
N SER A 142 -4.87 -0.49 5.98
CA SER A 142 -5.19 -0.51 7.40
C SER A 142 -4.66 0.77 8.03
N LEU A 143 -5.54 1.64 8.51
CA LEU A 143 -5.13 2.96 8.98
C LEU A 143 -5.79 3.41 10.27
N THR A 144 -5.10 4.32 10.94
CA THR A 144 -5.64 5.05 12.11
C THR A 144 -5.81 6.52 11.76
N THR A 145 -6.87 7.17 12.24
CA THR A 145 -7.08 8.62 12.06
C THR A 145 -6.89 9.39 13.38
N GLY A 146 -6.75 10.71 13.28
CA GLY A 146 -6.84 11.60 14.44
C GLY A 146 -8.28 12.02 14.80
N GLY A 147 -9.17 12.08 13.79
CA GLY A 147 -10.59 12.44 13.93
C GLY A 147 -11.51 11.22 13.98
N HIS A 148 -12.71 11.42 14.50
CA HIS A 148 -13.75 10.38 14.63
C HIS A 148 -14.47 10.13 13.31
N GLU A 149 -15.09 8.96 13.16
CA GLU A 149 -15.77 8.53 11.92
C GLU A 149 -16.73 9.57 11.30
N PRO A 150 -17.64 10.25 12.04
CA PRO A 150 -18.59 11.17 11.42
C PRO A 150 -17.92 12.34 10.67
N MET A 151 -16.70 12.72 11.05
CA MET A 151 -15.93 13.76 10.37
C MET A 151 -15.54 13.37 8.94
N PHE A 152 -15.52 12.07 8.63
CA PHE A 152 -15.12 11.48 7.35
C PHE A 152 -16.30 10.87 6.59
N SER A 153 -17.53 11.28 6.91
CA SER A 153 -18.72 10.94 6.14
C SER A 153 -18.84 11.82 4.88
N GLU A 154 -19.77 11.50 3.98
CA GLU A 154 -20.03 12.31 2.76
C GLU A 154 -20.29 13.80 3.07
N ASN A 155 -20.92 14.09 4.21
CA ASN A 155 -21.21 15.45 4.68
C ASN A 155 -20.31 15.87 5.87
N GLY A 156 -19.29 15.07 6.17
CA GLY A 156 -18.37 15.32 7.26
C GLY A 156 -17.41 16.46 6.96
N LEU A 157 -16.88 17.09 8.02
CA LEU A 157 -15.96 18.24 7.90
C LEU A 157 -14.76 17.97 6.98
N ASN A 158 -14.25 16.73 6.96
CA ASN A 158 -13.08 16.35 6.19
C ASN A 158 -13.41 15.80 4.80
N GLY A 159 -14.70 15.58 4.49
CA GLY A 159 -15.14 14.82 3.31
C GLY A 159 -15.06 13.31 3.50
N SER A 160 -15.62 12.56 2.54
CA SER A 160 -15.75 11.10 2.64
C SER A 160 -14.38 10.40 2.66
N ILE A 161 -14.23 9.37 3.49
CA ILE A 161 -12.99 8.57 3.56
C ILE A 161 -12.67 7.92 2.21
N GLU A 162 -13.68 7.52 1.44
CA GLU A 162 -13.51 6.95 0.11
C GLU A 162 -12.86 7.95 -0.85
N GLN A 163 -13.28 9.22 -0.81
CA GLN A 163 -12.69 10.28 -1.63
C GLN A 163 -11.24 10.57 -1.23
N ILE A 164 -10.97 10.62 0.08
CA ILE A 164 -9.62 10.85 0.62
C ILE A 164 -8.67 9.72 0.21
N LEU A 165 -9.13 8.47 0.24
CA LEU A 165 -8.31 7.30 -0.09
C LEU A 165 -8.27 6.98 -1.58
N TYR A 166 -9.11 7.59 -2.41
CA TYR A 166 -9.17 7.31 -3.86
C TYR A 166 -7.81 7.42 -4.56
N PRO A 167 -6.96 8.44 -4.31
CA PRO A 167 -5.64 8.51 -4.94
C PRO A 167 -4.72 7.33 -4.57
N ILE A 168 -4.91 6.72 -3.40
CA ILE A 168 -4.11 5.57 -2.95
C ILE A 168 -4.70 4.26 -3.48
N HIS A 169 -6.00 4.03 -3.26
CA HIS A 169 -6.66 2.82 -3.75
C HIS A 169 -6.63 2.74 -5.28
N HIS A 170 -7.07 3.78 -5.98
CA HIS A 170 -7.13 3.78 -7.44
C HIS A 170 -5.79 4.13 -8.08
N GLY A 171 -5.16 5.23 -7.64
CA GLY A 171 -3.98 5.81 -8.28
C GLY A 171 -2.66 5.12 -7.96
N ILE A 172 -2.58 4.37 -6.85
CA ILE A 172 -1.37 3.62 -6.48
C ILE A 172 -1.64 2.12 -6.62
N LEU A 173 -2.57 1.55 -5.86
CA LEU A 173 -2.75 0.10 -5.76
C LEU A 173 -3.41 -0.51 -7.01
N TYR A 174 -4.57 0.00 -7.42
CA TYR A 174 -5.25 -0.49 -8.61
C TYR A 174 -4.44 -0.19 -9.87
N PHE A 175 -3.76 0.97 -9.94
CA PHE A 175 -2.88 1.34 -11.05
C PHE A 175 -1.80 0.28 -11.34
N VAL A 176 -1.21 -0.33 -10.33
CA VAL A 176 -0.23 -1.43 -10.51
C VAL A 176 -0.87 -2.82 -10.59
N GLY A 177 -2.20 -2.91 -10.48
CA GLY A 177 -2.99 -4.09 -10.81
C GLY A 177 -3.55 -4.88 -9.64
N PHE A 178 -3.41 -4.41 -8.39
CA PHE A 178 -3.99 -5.12 -7.25
C PHE A 178 -5.52 -5.12 -7.30
N ASP A 179 -6.12 -6.22 -6.83
CA ASP A 179 -7.51 -6.24 -6.40
C ASP A 179 -7.60 -5.53 -5.04
N VAL A 180 -8.10 -4.30 -5.04
CA VAL A 180 -8.06 -3.42 -3.87
C VAL A 180 -9.24 -3.70 -2.95
N LEU A 181 -8.98 -4.10 -1.71
CA LEU A 181 -9.99 -4.39 -0.71
C LEU A 181 -10.46 -3.11 0.00
N PRO A 182 -11.70 -3.07 0.52
CA PRO A 182 -12.16 -1.99 1.40
C PRO A 182 -11.19 -1.77 2.57
N PRO A 183 -10.96 -0.53 3.02
CA PRO A 183 -9.99 -0.27 4.07
C PRO A 183 -10.48 -0.80 5.43
N PHE A 184 -9.55 -0.98 6.36
CA PHE A 184 -9.84 -1.02 7.79
C PHE A 184 -9.43 0.32 8.40
N VAL A 185 -10.31 0.96 9.16
CA VAL A 185 -10.04 2.27 9.77
C VAL A 185 -10.34 2.25 11.26
N ALA A 186 -9.31 2.49 12.08
CA ALA A 186 -9.48 2.76 13.50
C ALA A 186 -9.62 4.27 13.74
N TRP A 187 -10.81 4.70 14.15
CA TRP A 187 -11.17 6.12 14.21
C TRP A 187 -10.74 6.79 15.52
N GLY A 188 -9.71 7.63 15.46
CA GLY A 188 -9.26 8.41 16.63
C GLY A 188 -8.88 7.55 17.85
N PRO A 189 -8.03 6.51 17.73
CA PRO A 189 -7.74 5.58 18.83
C PRO A 189 -7.11 6.27 20.06
N SER A 190 -6.50 7.44 19.91
CA SER A 190 -5.99 8.26 21.02
C SER A 190 -7.09 8.97 21.83
N ARG A 191 -8.34 8.99 21.34
CA ARG A 191 -9.47 9.73 21.91
C ARG A 191 -10.58 8.83 22.46
N VAL A 192 -10.38 7.51 22.43
CA VAL A 192 -11.35 6.52 22.91
C VAL A 192 -10.75 5.69 24.05
N GLY A 193 -11.61 5.09 24.87
CA GLY A 193 -11.22 4.21 25.97
C GLY A 193 -10.77 2.82 25.51
N ASP A 194 -10.27 2.02 26.44
CA ASP A 194 -9.66 0.72 26.13
C ASP A 194 -10.65 -0.28 25.54
N GLU A 195 -11.92 -0.26 25.96
CA GLU A 195 -12.96 -1.11 25.38
C GLU A 195 -13.14 -0.89 23.87
N ALA A 196 -13.12 0.38 23.44
CA ALA A 196 -13.21 0.73 22.02
C ALA A 196 -11.93 0.38 21.26
N ARG A 197 -10.76 0.50 21.90
CA ARG A 197 -9.49 0.05 21.31
C ARG A 197 -9.47 -1.45 21.10
N GLU A 198 -9.94 -2.22 22.07
CA GLU A 198 -10.09 -3.68 21.97
C GLU A 198 -11.08 -4.08 20.88
N ALA A 199 -12.16 -3.32 20.70
CA ALA A 199 -13.09 -3.53 19.59
C ALA A 199 -12.38 -3.41 18.22
N TYR A 200 -11.52 -2.39 18.04
CA TYR A 200 -10.73 -2.27 16.81
C TYR A 200 -9.82 -3.48 16.56
N PHE A 201 -9.22 -4.07 17.59
CA PHE A 201 -8.43 -5.30 17.42
C PHE A 201 -9.31 -6.47 16.96
N ARG A 202 -10.48 -6.67 17.57
CA ARG A 202 -11.41 -7.74 17.16
C ARG A 202 -11.87 -7.56 15.71
N GLU A 203 -12.35 -6.37 15.36
CA GLU A 203 -12.78 -6.03 14.00
C GLU A 203 -11.65 -6.23 13.00
N TYR A 204 -10.42 -5.79 13.33
CA TYR A 204 -9.29 -5.98 12.45
C TYR A 204 -8.96 -7.47 12.27
N GLY A 205 -9.01 -8.26 13.34
CA GLY A 205 -8.83 -9.71 13.27
C GLY A 205 -9.85 -10.38 12.33
N GLU A 206 -11.13 -10.02 12.44
CA GLU A 206 -12.18 -10.52 11.53
C GLU A 206 -11.89 -10.16 10.07
N ARG A 207 -11.48 -8.92 9.80
CA ARG A 207 -11.09 -8.46 8.46
C ARG A 207 -9.89 -9.23 7.91
N LEU A 208 -8.90 -9.55 8.74
CA LEU A 208 -7.70 -10.29 8.34
C LEU A 208 -8.01 -11.76 8.00
N THR A 209 -8.90 -12.39 8.76
CA THR A 209 -9.29 -13.80 8.52
C THR A 209 -10.21 -14.01 7.31
N SER A 210 -10.73 -12.92 6.73
CA SER A 210 -11.66 -12.94 5.58
C SER A 210 -11.09 -12.29 4.32
N LEU A 211 -9.77 -12.09 4.25
CA LEU A 211 -9.10 -11.40 3.14
C LEU A 211 -9.33 -12.04 1.75
N ASP A 212 -9.46 -13.36 1.70
CA ASP A 212 -9.70 -14.15 0.47
C ASP A 212 -11.16 -14.08 -0.01
N GLN A 213 -12.09 -13.88 0.93
CA GLN A 213 -13.53 -13.82 0.68
C GLN A 213 -14.07 -12.40 0.53
N THR A 214 -13.33 -11.40 1.03
CA THR A 214 -13.73 -10.00 0.94
C THR A 214 -13.80 -9.58 -0.53
N GLU A 215 -14.94 -9.03 -0.94
CA GLU A 215 -15.13 -8.48 -2.27
C GLU A 215 -14.27 -7.21 -2.44
N PRO A 216 -13.47 -7.10 -3.51
CA PRO A 216 -12.72 -5.88 -3.80
C PRO A 216 -13.63 -4.69 -4.12
N ILE A 217 -13.07 -3.48 -4.02
CA ILE A 217 -13.69 -2.26 -4.53
C ILE A 217 -13.83 -2.40 -6.04
N ALA A 218 -15.05 -2.23 -6.55
CA ALA A 218 -15.38 -2.40 -7.96
C ALA A 218 -14.90 -1.21 -8.83
N TYR A 219 -13.62 -1.20 -9.18
CA TYR A 219 -13.08 -0.28 -10.20
C TYR A 219 -13.36 -0.79 -11.61
N LEU A 220 -13.63 0.16 -12.52
CA LEU A 220 -13.87 -0.16 -13.92
C LEU A 220 -12.58 -0.63 -14.59
N PRO A 221 -12.60 -1.75 -15.33
CA PRO A 221 -11.44 -2.23 -16.05
C PRO A 221 -11.17 -1.38 -17.30
N LEU A 222 -9.97 -1.47 -17.88
CA LEU A 222 -9.57 -0.69 -19.05
C LEU A 222 -10.48 -0.91 -20.25
N GLU A 223 -11.08 -2.09 -20.37
CA GLU A 223 -12.02 -2.44 -21.44
C GLU A 223 -13.29 -1.58 -21.39
N ALA A 224 -13.62 -0.98 -20.24
CA ALA A 224 -14.74 -0.05 -20.09
C ALA A 224 -14.46 1.35 -20.66
N TYR A 225 -13.23 1.62 -21.11
CA TYR A 225 -12.80 2.92 -21.64
C TYR A 225 -12.52 2.86 -23.14
N ASP A 226 -12.71 3.99 -23.83
CA ASP A 226 -12.36 4.20 -25.24
C ASP A 226 -10.85 4.43 -25.42
N GLU A 227 -10.41 4.63 -26.67
CA GLU A 227 -9.00 4.88 -27.02
C GLU A 227 -8.43 6.19 -26.46
N ARG A 228 -9.29 7.09 -25.95
CA ARG A 228 -8.90 8.33 -25.27
C ARG A 228 -8.96 8.18 -23.75
N PHE A 229 -9.16 6.96 -23.25
CA PHE A 229 -9.33 6.63 -21.83
C PHE A 229 -10.55 7.32 -21.19
N VAL A 230 -11.59 7.57 -21.99
CA VAL A 230 -12.88 8.07 -21.51
C VAL A 230 -13.86 6.89 -21.41
N ARG A 231 -14.67 6.85 -20.35
CA ARG A 231 -15.64 5.77 -20.14
C ARG A 231 -16.59 5.65 -21.34
N LYS A 232 -16.77 4.43 -21.85
CA LYS A 232 -17.74 4.13 -22.90
C LYS A 232 -19.16 4.36 -22.37
N SER A 233 -20.00 4.94 -23.21
CA SER A 233 -21.44 5.11 -22.98
C SER A 233 -22.16 3.76 -22.92
#